data_AF-A3ZZG2-F1
#
_entry.id   AF-A3ZZG2-F1
#
_cell.length_a   1.000
_cell.length_b   1.000
_cell.length_c   1.000
_cell.angle_alpha   90.00
_cell.angle_beta   90.00
_cell.angle_gamma   90.00
#
_symmetry.space_group_name_H-M   'P 1'
#
loop_
_entity.id
_entity.type
_entity.pdbx_description
1 polymer ?
#
loop_
_entity_poly.entity_id
_entity_poly.type
_entity_poly.pdbx_seq_one_letter_code
_entity_poly.pdbx_strand_id
1 'polypeptide(L)' 'MKYLVWSLVVALIILHQDFWNWDNANLVFGFIPVTLLYQVCISLGAGITWFLAVQFAWPQELEYIEQQMEEKKGEE' A
#
# COMPACT_ATOMS: atom_id res chain seq x y z
N MET A 1 -4.18 3.68 -14.91
CA MET A 1 -3.97 2.94 -13.64
C MET A 1 -2.96 3.60 -12.70
N LYS A 2 -1.79 4.05 -13.18
CA LYS A 2 -0.77 4.73 -12.36
C LYS A 2 -1.30 5.87 -11.46
N TYR A 3 -2.14 6.75 -12.00
CA TYR A 3 -2.74 7.87 -11.24
C TYR A 3 -3.75 7.42 -10.17
N LEU A 4 -4.38 6.26 -10.38
CA LEU A 4 -5.35 5.69 -9.45
C LEU A 4 -4.63 5.19 -8.19
N VAL A 5 -3.53 4.46 -8.36
CA VAL A 5 -2.64 4.05 -7.26
C VAL A 5 -2.09 5.28 -6.52
N TRP A 6 -1.64 6.30 -7.24
CA TRP A 6 -1.12 7.53 -6.65
C TRP A 6 -2.18 8.29 -5.84
N SER A 7 -3.41 8.41 -6.36
CA SER A 7 -4.52 9.00 -5.63
C SER A 7 -4.87 8.22 -4.36
N LEU A 8 -4.77 6.89 -4.40
CA LEU A 8 -5.06 6.02 -3.26
C LEU A 8 -4.00 6.15 -2.16
N VAL A 9 -2.73 6.28 -2.55
CA VAL A 9 -1.61 6.56 -1.64
C VAL A 9 -1.80 7.92 -0.94
N VAL A 10 -2.11 8.97 -1.68
CA VAL A 10 -2.35 10.31 -1.10
C VAL A 10 -3.56 10.28 -0.15
N ALA A 11 -4.65 9.60 -0.55
CA ALA A 11 -5.81 9.44 0.30
C ALA A 11 -5.47 8.73 1.62
N LEU A 12 -4.69 7.64 1.57
CA LEU A 12 -4.23 6.92 2.76
C LEU A 12 -3.37 7.78 3.68
N ILE A 13 -2.48 8.62 3.13
CA ILE A 13 -1.63 9.54 3.94
C ILE A 13 -2.51 10.53 4.71
N ILE A 14 -3.53 11.10 4.05
CA ILE A 14 -4.45 12.04 4.69
C ILE A 14 -5.28 11.33 5.75
N LEU A 15 -5.83 10.16 5.43
CA LEU A 15 -6.62 9.37 6.36
C LEU A 15 -5.79 8.87 7.55
N HIS A 16 -4.48 8.64 7.37
CA HIS A 16 -3.58 8.17 8.42
C HIS A 16 -3.31 9.22 9.51
N GLN A 17 -3.36 10.52 9.17
CA GLN A 17 -3.16 11.60 10.16
C GLN A 17 -4.16 11.55 11.34
N ASP A 18 -5.32 10.92 11.15
CA ASP A 18 -6.26 10.56 12.22
C ASP A 18 -6.56 11.67 13.26
N PHE A 19 -6.62 12.93 12.81
CA PHE A 19 -6.92 14.05 13.70
C PHE A 19 -8.38 14.10 14.16
N TRP A 20 -9.29 13.48 13.39
CA TRP A 20 -10.73 13.59 13.61
C TRP A 20 -11.28 12.59 14.63
N ASN A 21 -10.61 11.44 14.77
CA ASN A 21 -11.05 10.34 15.62
C ASN A 21 -10.23 10.23 16.92
N TRP A 22 -9.39 11.24 17.21
CA TRP A 22 -8.48 11.25 18.34
C TRP A 22 -9.21 11.21 19.70
N ASP A 23 -10.34 11.89 19.83
CA ASP A 23 -11.11 11.96 21.10
C ASP A 23 -12.22 10.90 21.19
N ASN A 24 -12.26 9.95 20.26
CA ASN A 24 -13.37 9.00 20.16
C ASN A 24 -13.06 7.73 20.97
N ALA A 25 -13.44 7.74 22.25
CA ALA A 25 -13.28 6.60 23.16
C ALA A 25 -14.34 5.49 22.98
N ASN A 26 -15.11 5.50 21.89
CA ASN A 26 -16.10 4.45 21.64
C ASN A 26 -15.42 3.09 21.50
N LEU A 27 -16.00 2.07 22.13
CA LEU A 27 -15.53 0.69 22.04
C LEU A 27 -16.38 -0.09 21.03
N VAL A 28 -15.73 -0.61 19.99
CA VAL A 28 -16.31 -1.59 19.07
C VAL A 28 -16.09 -2.99 19.66
N PHE A 29 -17.10 -3.85 19.53
CA PHE A 29 -17.08 -5.21 20.11
C PHE A 29 -16.88 -5.25 21.65
N GLY A 30 -17.04 -4.13 22.34
CA GLY A 30 -16.88 -4.03 23.80
C GLY A 30 -15.43 -4.09 24.30
N PHE A 31 -14.44 -4.11 23.41
CA PHE A 31 -13.02 -4.27 23.77
C PHE A 31 -12.07 -3.39 22.93
N ILE A 32 -12.36 -3.15 21.65
CA ILE A 32 -11.45 -2.45 20.75
C ILE A 32 -11.88 -0.97 20.61
N PRO A 33 -11.05 0.01 20.99
CA PRO A 33 -11.29 1.42 20.65
C PRO A 33 -11.51 1.60 19.14
N VAL A 34 -12.51 2.37 18.74
CA VAL A 34 -12.79 2.67 17.32
C VAL A 34 -11.53 3.17 16.60
N THR A 35 -10.71 3.98 17.27
CA THR A 35 -9.44 4.49 16.75
C THR A 35 -8.46 3.39 16.37
N LEU A 36 -8.36 2.31 17.17
CA LEU A 36 -7.52 1.16 16.82
C LEU A 36 -8.06 0.39 15.62
N LEU A 37 -9.38 0.16 15.59
CA LEU A 37 -10.00 -0.52 14.44
C LEU A 37 -9.78 0.27 13.15
N TYR A 38 -9.92 1.59 13.22
CA TYR A 38 -9.66 2.48 12.11
C TYR A 38 -8.22 2.35 11.59
N GLN A 39 -7.21 2.36 12.47
CA GLN A 39 -5.82 2.17 12.07
C GLN A 39 -5.54 0.78 11.47
N VAL A 40 -6.22 -0.27 11.93
CA VAL A 40 -6.15 -1.61 11.31
C VAL A 40 -6.68 -1.56 9.87
N CYS A 41 -7.80 -0.88 9.64
CA CYS A 41 -8.36 -0.70 8.31
C CYS A 41 -7.42 0.10 7.39
N ILE A 42 -6.79 1.16 7.90
CA ILE A 42 -5.76 1.93 7.16
C ILE A 42 -4.59 1.02 6.77
N SER A 43 -4.09 0.20 7.70
CA SER A 43 -2.96 -0.70 7.45
C SER A 43 -3.29 -1.76 6.39
N LEU A 44 -4.51 -2.33 6.44
CA LEU A 44 -5.03 -3.22 5.40
C LEU A 44 -5.13 -2.51 4.05
N GLY A 45 -5.67 -1.28 4.03
CA GLY A 45 -5.75 -0.45 2.84
C GLY A 45 -4.38 -0.16 2.23
N ALA A 46 -3.37 0.12 3.05
CA ALA A 46 -1.99 0.32 2.60
C ALA A 46 -1.42 -0.95 1.96
N GLY A 47 -1.64 -2.12 2.57
CA GLY A 47 -1.23 -3.40 1.98
C GLY A 47 -1.87 -3.66 0.61
N ILE A 48 -3.18 -3.42 0.49
CA ILE A 48 -3.91 -3.57 -0.79
C ILE A 48 -3.39 -2.57 -1.83
N THR A 49 -3.15 -1.33 -1.43
CA THR A 49 -2.60 -0.29 -2.30
C THR A 49 -1.23 -0.68 -2.83
N TRP A 50 -0.38 -1.23 -1.96
CA TRP A 50 0.93 -1.71 -2.35
C TRP A 50 0.85 -2.91 -3.30
N PHE A 51 -0.05 -3.85 -3.05
CA PHE A 51 -0.31 -4.97 -3.96
C PHE A 51 -0.74 -4.49 -5.35
N LEU A 52 -1.66 -3.52 -5.41
CA LEU A 52 -2.06 -2.88 -6.67
C LEU A 52 -0.90 -2.10 -7.32
N ALA A 53 -0.05 -1.47 -6.53
CA ALA A 53 1.13 -0.76 -7.02
C ALA A 53 2.12 -1.72 -7.70
N VAL A 54 2.42 -2.86 -7.09
CA VAL A 54 3.24 -3.91 -7.70
C VAL A 54 2.58 -4.39 -9.00
N GLN A 55 1.28 -4.68 -9.00
CA GLN A 55 0.66 -5.27 -10.18
C GLN A 55 0.50 -4.31 -11.38
N PHE A 56 0.34 -3.00 -11.13
CA PHE A 56 0.07 -2.01 -12.19
C PHE A 56 1.21 -1.04 -12.47
N ALA A 57 2.14 -0.86 -11.53
CA ALA A 57 3.23 0.11 -11.65
C ALA A 57 4.62 -0.54 -11.68
N TRP A 58 4.75 -1.85 -11.42
CA TRP A 58 6.02 -2.53 -11.56
C TRP A 58 6.42 -2.65 -13.04
N PRO A 59 7.59 -2.14 -13.44
CA PRO A 59 8.01 -2.14 -14.84
C PRO A 59 8.54 -3.52 -15.26
N GLN A 60 7.86 -4.14 -16.22
CA GLN A 60 8.27 -5.41 -16.84
C GLN A 60 9.56 -5.31 -17.66
N GLU A 61 9.97 -4.08 -18.03
CA GLU A 61 11.24 -3.84 -18.73
C GLU A 61 12.46 -4.26 -17.88
N LEU A 62 12.35 -4.17 -16.55
CA LEU A 62 13.42 -4.61 -15.65
C LEU A 62 13.63 -6.12 -15.72
N GLU A 63 12.57 -6.91 -15.85
CA GLU A 63 12.66 -8.37 -15.98
C GLU A 63 13.38 -8.77 -17.27
N TYR A 64 13.11 -8.08 -18.38
CA TYR A 64 13.80 -8.32 -19.65
C TYR A 64 15.29 -7.99 -19.56
N ILE A 65 15.65 -6.86 -18.95
CA ILE A 65 17.05 -6.46 -18.77
C ILE A 65 17.79 -7.49 -17.89
N GLU A 66 17.14 -8.00 -16.85
CA GLU A 66 17.72 -9.01 -15.95
C GLU A 66 17.99 -10.33 -16.68
N GLN A 67 17.05 -10.80 -17.49
CA GLN A 67 17.23 -12.01 -18.32
C GLN A 67 18.37 -11.85 -19.34
N GLN A 68 18.47 -10.68 -20.00
CA GLN A 68 19.55 -10.41 -20.95
C GLN A 68 20.94 -10.37 -20.28
N MET A 69 21.03 -9.86 -19.04
CA MET A 69 22.28 -9.88 -18.28
C MET A 69 22.69 -11.31 -17.85
N GLU A 70 21.74 -12.17 -17.50
CA GLU A 70 22.01 -13.58 -17.18
C GLU A 70 22.49 -14.37 -18.41
N GLU A 71 21.85 -14.22 -19.57
CA GLU A 71 22.30 -14.85 -20.82
C GLU A 71 23.74 -14.44 -21.14
N LYS A 72 24.02 -13.13 -21.11
CA LYS A 72 25.35 -12.60 -21.44
C LYS A 72 26.45 -13.07 -20.49
N LYS A 73 26.13 -13.30 -19.22
CA LYS A 73 27.05 -13.83 -18.20
C LYS A 73 27.32 -15.33 -18.36
N GLY A 74 26.39 -16.09 -18.95
CA GLY A 74 26.58 -17.50 -19.26
C GLY A 74 27.43 -17.75 -20.52
N GLU A 75 27.59 -16.73 -21.35
CA GLU A 75 28.39 -16.76 -22.59
C GLU A 75 29.87 -16.37 -22.41
N GLU A 76 30.24 -15.70 -21.30
CA GLU A 76 31.62 -15.38 -20.89
C GLU A 76 32.25 -16.48 -20.00
#